data_AF-A0A6G1ZCY5-F1
#
_entry.id   AF-A0A6G1ZCY5-F1
#
_cell.length_a   1.000
_cell.length_b   1.000
_cell.length_c   1.000
_cell.angle_alpha   90.00
_cell.angle_beta   90.00
_cell.angle_gamma   90.00
#
_symmetry.space_group_name_H-M   'P 1'
#
loop_
_entity.id
_entity.type
_entity.pdbx_description
1 polymer ?
#
loop_
_entity_poly.entity_id
_entity_poly.type
_entity_poly.pdbx_seq_one_letter_code
_entity_poly.pdbx_strand_id
1 'polypeptide(L)' 'MNKKTLTRALTGLIILTVIATVITYFVMKPDRPWMAFYMACCGGVLVFNFLISLFLVNKNLKK' A
#
# COMPACT_ATOMS: atom_id res chain seq x y z
N MET A 1 10.25 18.91 5.00
CA MET A 1 10.54 17.82 4.05
C MET A 1 10.01 18.19 2.66
N ASN A 2 10.78 17.98 1.59
CA ASN A 2 10.35 18.40 0.25
C ASN A 2 9.13 17.59 -0.22
N LYS A 3 8.07 18.27 -0.69
CA LYS A 3 6.82 17.62 -1.15
C LYS A 3 7.11 16.54 -2.18
N LYS A 4 8.00 16.81 -3.14
CA LYS A 4 8.40 15.84 -4.18
C LYS A 4 9.02 14.56 -3.61
N THR A 5 9.82 14.68 -2.54
CA THR A 5 10.46 13.54 -1.89
C THR A 5 9.44 12.70 -1.12
N LEU A 6 8.54 13.35 -0.36
CA LEU A 6 7.47 12.67 0.36
C LEU A 6 6.53 11.92 -0.59
N THR A 7 6.09 12.57 -1.67
CA THR A 7 5.22 11.93 -2.66
C THR A 7 5.89 10.74 -3.33
N ARG A 8 7.16 10.86 -3.74
CA ARG A 8 7.93 9.73 -4.30
C ARG A 8 8.07 8.58 -3.31
N ALA A 9 8.36 8.88 -2.04
CA ALA A 9 8.47 7.86 -0.99
C ALA A 9 7.14 7.14 -0.78
N LEU A 10 6.02 7.86 -0.66
CA LEU A 10 4.69 7.24 -0.53
C LEU A 10 4.33 6.40 -1.75
N THR A 11 4.59 6.89 -2.97
CA THR A 11 4.32 6.11 -4.18
C THR A 11 5.15 4.83 -4.23
N GLY A 12 6.44 4.90 -3.87
CA GLY A 12 7.29 3.72 -3.76
C GLY A 12 6.77 2.72 -2.73
N LEU A 13 6.33 3.22 -1.56
CA LEU A 13 5.78 2.37 -0.50
C LEU A 13 4.47 1.68 -0.94
N ILE A 14 3.57 2.40 -1.62
CA ILE A 14 2.33 1.83 -2.17
C ILE A 14 2.65 0.66 -3.11
N ILE A 15 3.56 0.87 -4.08
CA ILE A 15 3.94 -0.14 -5.06
C ILE A 15 4.52 -1.37 -4.35
N LEU A 16 5.42 -1.15 -3.39
CA LEU A 16 6.05 -2.24 -2.62
C LEU A 16 5.02 -3.04 -1.82
N THR A 17 4.05 -2.34 -1.21
CA THR A 17 2.99 -2.98 -0.41
C THR A 17 2.07 -3.83 -1.30
N VAL A 18 1.71 -3.35 -2.49
CA VAL A 18 0.90 -4.12 -3.46
C VAL A 18 1.65 -5.38 -3.90
N ILE A 19 2.91 -5.25 -4.30
CA ILE A 19 3.73 -6.40 -4.74
C ILE A 19 3.87 -7.42 -3.62
N ALA A 20 4.21 -6.98 -2.41
CA ALA A 20 4.33 -7.85 -1.25
C ALA A 20 3.01 -8.60 -0.97
N THR A 21 1.88 -7.88 -0.96
CA THR A 21 0.55 -8.47 -0.72
C THR A 21 0.21 -9.54 -1.76
N VAL A 22 0.48 -9.28 -3.04
CA VAL A 22 0.24 -10.24 -4.12
C VAL A 22 1.10 -11.49 -3.94
N ILE A 23 2.40 -11.32 -3.67
CA ILE A 23 3.31 -12.45 -3.45
C ILE A 23 2.84 -13.28 -2.26
N THR A 24 2.55 -12.64 -1.12
CA THR A 24 2.10 -13.34 0.09
C THR A 24 0.78 -14.07 -0.15
N TYR A 25 -0.16 -13.48 -0.91
CA TYR A 25 -1.40 -14.15 -1.27
C TYR A 25 -1.14 -15.44 -2.06
N PHE A 26 -0.31 -15.39 -3.11
CA PHE A 26 0.00 -16.58 -3.91
C PHE A 26 0.78 -17.64 -3.14
N VAL A 27 1.67 -17.23 -2.24
CA VAL A 27 2.45 -18.14 -1.37
C VAL A 27 1.56 -18.82 -0.33
N MET A 28 0.61 -18.11 0.28
CA MET A 28 -0.26 -18.67 1.34
C MET A 28 -1.51 -19.38 0.80
N LYS A 29 -1.97 -19.04 -0.40
CA LYS A 29 -3.17 -19.63 -1.03
C LYS A 29 -3.19 -21.17 -1.02
N PRO A 30 -2.10 -21.91 -1.35
CA PRO A 30 -2.14 -23.37 -1.41
C PRO A 30 -2.39 -24.03 -0.04
N ASP A 31 -1.77 -23.51 1.02
CA ASP A 31 -1.86 -24.14 2.35
C ASP A 31 -2.99 -23.58 3.22
N ARG A 32 -3.29 -22.27 3.12
CA ARG A 32 -4.21 -21.56 4.02
C ARG A 32 -4.99 -20.45 3.29
N PRO A 33 -6.03 -20.79 2.52
CA PRO A 33 -6.76 -19.82 1.68
C PRO A 33 -7.44 -18.70 2.49
N TRP A 34 -7.95 -19.01 3.68
CA TRP A 34 -8.57 -18.01 4.57
C TRP A 34 -7.56 -16.99 5.12
N MET A 35 -6.35 -17.44 5.46
CA MET A 35 -5.26 -16.54 5.87
C MET A 35 -4.76 -15.71 4.70
N ALA A 36 -4.63 -16.30 3.51
CA ALA A 36 -4.27 -15.57 2.31
C ALA A 36 -5.28 -14.45 2.01
N PHE A 37 -6.57 -14.74 2.11
CA PHE A 37 -7.64 -13.74 1.94
C PHE A 37 -7.56 -12.63 3.00
N TYR A 38 -7.34 -12.99 4.28
CA TYR A 38 -7.16 -12.01 5.35
C TYR A 38 -5.96 -11.09 5.09
N MET A 39 -4.82 -11.65 4.65
CA MET A 39 -3.62 -10.88 4.32
C MET A 39 -3.84 -9.95 3.12
N ALA A 40 -4.56 -10.42 2.10
CA ALA A 40 -4.95 -9.60 0.95
C ALA A 40 -5.83 -8.41 1.37
N CYS A 41 -6.78 -8.65 2.27
CA CYS A 41 -7.64 -7.59 2.80
C CYS A 41 -6.83 -6.58 3.64
N CYS A 42 -5.95 -7.04 4.52
CA CYS A 42 -5.04 -6.18 5.31
C CYS A 42 -4.15 -5.32 4.41
N GLY A 43 -3.55 -5.92 3.38
CA GLY A 43 -2.74 -5.18 2.40
C GLY A 43 -3.55 -4.13 1.63
N GLY A 44 -4.80 -4.46 1.27
CA GLY A 44 -5.72 -3.52 0.62
C GLY A 44 -6.03 -2.30 1.49
N VAL A 45 -6.31 -2.49 2.79
CA VAL A 45 -6.56 -1.39 3.74
C VAL A 45 -5.33 -0.48 3.87
N LEU A 46 -4.13 -1.06 3.95
CA LEU A 46 -2.86 -0.32 3.99
C LEU A 46 -2.65 0.53 2.72
N VAL A 47 -2.87 -0.04 1.55
CA VAL A 47 -2.77 0.68 0.27
C VAL A 47 -3.77 1.84 0.21
N PHE A 48 -4.99 1.62 0.68
CA PHE A 48 -6.02 2.66 0.74
C PHE A 48 -5.62 3.81 1.67
N ASN A 49 -5.05 3.50 2.83
CA ASN A 49 -4.55 4.49 3.77
C ASN A 49 -3.41 5.33 3.17
N PHE A 50 -2.47 4.69 2.47
CA PHE A 50 -1.39 5.40 1.78
C PHE A 50 -1.88 6.25 0.59
N LEU A 51 -2.90 5.80 -0.13
CA LEU A 51 -3.53 6.59 -1.21
C LEU A 51 -4.21 7.85 -0.66
N ILE A 52 -4.95 7.74 0.44
CA ILE A 52 -5.57 8.90 1.11
C ILE A 52 -4.48 9.86 1.61
N SER A 53 -3.41 9.32 2.21
CA SER A 53 -2.26 10.12 2.65
C SER A 53 -1.59 10.83 1.48
N LEU A 54 -1.42 10.17 0.34
CA LEU A 54 -0.85 10.77 -0.87
C LEU A 54 -1.76 11.87 -1.44
N PHE A 55 -3.07 11.67 -1.43
CA PHE A 55 -4.05 12.68 -1.83
C PHE A 55 -4.02 13.92 -0.90
N LEU A 56 -3.99 13.70 0.41
CA LEU A 56 -3.88 14.77 1.41
C LEU A 56 -2.56 15.53 1.28
N VAL A 57 -1.44 14.83 1.10
CA VAL A 57 -0.12 15.42 0.83
C VAL A 57 -0.17 16.26 -0.45
N ASN A 58 -0.86 15.78 -1.49
CA ASN A 58 -0.94 16.52 -2.74
C ASN A 58 -1.84 17.78 -2.63
N LYS A 59 -2.97 17.69 -1.90
CA LYS A 59 -3.90 18.82 -1.67
C LYS A 59 -3.42 19.85 -0.63
N ASN A 60 -2.92 19.39 0.52
CA ASN A 60 -2.64 20.27 1.67
C ASN A 60 -1.22 20.85 1.64
N LEU A 61 -0.25 20.16 1.03
CA LEU A 61 1.04 20.80 0.71
C LEU A 61 0.93 21.52 -0.65
N LYS A 62 -0.13 22.30 -0.86
CA LYS A 62 -0.09 23.33 -1.90
C LYS A 62 0.80 24.45 -1.35
N LYS A 63 1.90 24.71 -2.06
CA LYS A 63 2.66 25.95 -1.89
C LYS A 63 1.86 27.08 -2.54
#